data_AF-O43837-F1
#
_entry.id   AF-O43837-F1
#
_cell.length_a   1.000
_cell.length_b   1.000
_cell.length_c   1.000
_cell.angle_alpha   90.00
_cell.angle_beta   90.00
_cell.angle_gamma   90.00
#
_symmetry.space_group_name_H-M   'P 1'
#
loop_
_entity.id
_entity.type
_entity.pdbx_description
1 polymer ?
#
loop_
_entity_poly.entity_id
_entity_poly.type
_entity_poly.pdbx_seq_one_letter_code
_entity_poly.pdbx_strand_id
1 'polypeptide(L)'
;MAALSGVRWLTRALVSAGNPGAWRGLSTSAAAHAASRSQAEDVRVEGSFPVTMLPGDGVGPELMHAVKEVFKAAAVPVEFQEHHLSEVQNMASEEKLEQVLSSMKENKVAIIGKIHTPMEYKGELASYDMRLRRKLDLFANVVHVKSLPGYMTRHNNLDLVIIREQTEGEYSSLEHESARGVIECLKIVTRAKSQRIAKFAFDYATKKGRGKVTAVHKANIMKLGDGLFLQCCEEVAELYPKIKFETMIIDNCCMQLVQNPYQFDVLVMPNLYGNIIDNLAAGLVGGAGVVPGESYSAEYAVFETGARHPFAQAVGRNIANPTAMLLSASNMLRHLNLEYHSSMIADAVKKVIKVGKVRTRDMGGYSTTTDFIKSVIGHLQTKGS
;
A
#
# COMPACT_ATOMS: atom_id res chain seq x y z
N MET A 1 34.11 11.30 7.53
CA MET A 1 34.67 10.32 8.48
C MET A 1 33.51 9.54 9.10
N ALA A 2 33.59 8.21 8.98
CA ALA A 2 32.78 7.11 9.51
C ALA A 2 31.49 7.39 10.32
N ALA A 3 30.37 6.83 9.87
CA ALA A 3 29.77 5.62 10.46
C ALA A 3 28.48 5.22 9.73
N LEU A 4 28.55 4.19 8.88
CA LEU A 4 27.42 3.43 8.35
C LEU A 4 27.37 2.10 9.10
N SER A 5 26.32 1.84 9.87
CA SER A 5 26.02 0.52 10.44
C SER A 5 24.92 -0.14 9.61
N GLY A 6 25.30 -1.25 8.96
CA GLY A 6 24.40 -2.08 8.15
C GLY A 6 23.64 -3.11 8.98
N VAL A 7 22.40 -3.39 8.56
CA VAL A 7 21.63 -4.55 8.99
C VAL A 7 21.78 -5.64 7.92
N ARG A 8 22.39 -6.77 8.32
CA ARG A 8 22.57 -7.99 7.52
C ARG A 8 21.28 -8.81 7.47
N TRP A 9 20.83 -9.16 6.27
CA TRP A 9 19.88 -10.26 6.04
C TRP A 9 20.68 -11.54 5.73
N LEU A 10 20.44 -12.60 6.50
CA LEU A 10 20.98 -13.94 6.26
C LEU A 10 20.15 -14.66 5.19
N THR A 11 20.75 -14.96 4.04
CA THR A 11 20.30 -16.00 3.12
C THR A 11 21.39 -17.07 3.02
N ARG A 12 21.01 -18.32 3.26
CA ARG A 12 21.91 -19.49 3.20
C ARG A 12 21.70 -20.15 1.84
N ALA A 13 22.69 -20.06 0.95
CA ALA A 13 22.77 -20.84 -0.27
C ALA A 13 23.65 -22.07 -0.04
N LEU A 14 23.14 -23.25 -0.39
CA LEU A 14 23.91 -24.49 -0.50
C LEU A 14 24.30 -24.65 -1.97
N VAL A 15 25.61 -24.60 -2.25
CA VAL A 15 26.23 -25.01 -3.50
C VAL A 15 26.87 -26.37 -3.28
N SER A 16 26.57 -27.32 -4.16
CA SER A 16 27.32 -28.57 -4.34
C SER A 16 27.64 -28.69 -5.82
N ALA A 17 28.93 -28.72 -6.14
CA ALA A 17 29.48 -28.96 -7.47
C ALA A 17 29.97 -30.41 -7.55
N GLY A 18 29.71 -31.08 -8.67
CA GLY A 18 30.22 -32.41 -8.97
C GLY A 18 29.97 -32.78 -10.44
N ASN A 19 31.07 -33.04 -11.15
CA ASN A 19 31.25 -33.23 -12.61
C ASN A 19 30.32 -34.25 -13.30
N PRO A 20 30.15 -34.15 -14.64
CA PRO A 20 29.40 -35.12 -15.44
C PRO A 20 30.30 -36.26 -15.97
N GLY A 21 29.78 -37.47 -15.99
CA GLY A 21 30.36 -38.63 -16.67
C GLY A 21 29.24 -39.51 -17.21
N ALA A 22 29.28 -39.76 -18.53
CA ALA A 22 28.28 -40.49 -19.30
C ALA A 22 28.12 -41.96 -18.86
N TRP A 23 27.02 -42.60 -19.27
CA TRP A 23 26.92 -43.88 -20.01
C TRP A 23 25.49 -44.47 -19.83
N ARG A 24 24.89 -44.85 -20.95
CA ARG A 24 23.52 -45.37 -21.11
C ARG A 24 23.39 -46.80 -20.58
N GLY A 25 22.19 -47.15 -20.12
CA GLY A 25 21.77 -48.55 -19.95
C GLY A 25 20.33 -48.65 -19.45
N LEU A 26 19.45 -49.26 -20.25
CA LEU A 26 18.03 -49.43 -20.00
C LEU A 26 17.74 -50.47 -18.90
N SER A 27 16.63 -50.26 -18.19
CA SER A 27 15.50 -51.20 -18.04
C SER A 27 15.03 -51.48 -16.61
N THR A 28 13.69 -51.52 -16.54
CA THR A 28 12.82 -52.21 -15.58
C THR A 28 12.58 -51.60 -14.19
N SER A 29 11.29 -51.34 -13.99
CA SER A 29 10.57 -50.93 -12.79
C SER A 29 10.63 -51.95 -11.65
N ALA A 30 10.83 -51.49 -10.43
CA ALA A 30 10.10 -51.98 -9.26
C ALA A 30 10.34 -51.06 -8.05
N ALA A 31 9.26 -50.86 -7.30
CA ALA A 31 9.23 -50.62 -5.85
C ALA A 31 9.63 -49.24 -5.28
N ALA A 32 8.59 -48.59 -4.75
CA ALA A 32 8.55 -48.00 -3.41
C ALA A 32 9.52 -46.84 -3.13
N HIS A 33 9.03 -45.61 -3.29
CA HIS A 33 9.47 -44.48 -2.48
C HIS A 33 8.28 -43.93 -1.69
N ALA A 34 8.12 -44.47 -0.48
CA ALA A 34 7.57 -43.73 0.63
C ALA A 34 8.67 -42.80 1.14
N ALA A 35 8.51 -41.48 0.97
CA ALA A 35 9.26 -40.51 1.77
C ALA A 35 8.62 -39.12 1.71
N SER A 36 8.31 -38.60 2.89
CA SER A 36 8.33 -37.18 3.24
C SER A 36 7.20 -36.28 2.71
N ARG A 37 6.03 -36.38 3.35
CA ARG A 37 5.17 -35.19 3.56
C ARG A 37 5.92 -34.25 4.51
N SER A 38 6.36 -33.11 4.01
CA SER A 38 6.81 -32.00 4.85
C SER A 38 5.60 -31.46 5.62
N GLN A 39 5.56 -31.74 6.93
CA GLN A 39 4.73 -31.01 7.86
C GLN A 39 5.18 -29.54 7.83
N ALA A 40 4.31 -28.65 7.36
CA ALA A 40 4.45 -27.24 7.65
C ALA A 40 4.21 -27.09 9.15
N GLU A 41 5.27 -26.79 9.90
CA GLU A 41 5.18 -26.44 11.31
C GLU A 41 4.29 -25.20 11.45
N ASP A 42 3.14 -25.40 12.08
CA ASP A 42 2.16 -24.39 12.43
C ASP A 42 2.72 -23.64 13.66
N VAL A 43 3.48 -22.56 13.44
CA VAL A 43 3.93 -21.68 14.52
C VAL A 43 2.71 -20.96 15.08
N ARG A 44 2.07 -21.57 16.09
CA ARG A 44 1.12 -20.86 16.96
C ARG A 44 1.94 -19.90 17.82
N VAL A 45 1.98 -18.63 17.42
CA VAL A 45 2.43 -17.55 18.29
C VAL A 45 1.43 -17.49 19.45
N GLU A 46 1.87 -17.89 20.65
CA GLU A 46 1.12 -17.65 21.89
C GLU A 46 1.18 -16.15 22.20
N GLY A 47 0.31 -15.37 21.54
CA GLY A 47 0.17 -13.93 21.75
C GLY A 47 -0.63 -13.25 20.62
N SER A 48 -1.42 -12.24 20.95
CA SER A 48 -2.01 -11.32 19.97
C SER A 48 -0.96 -10.33 19.47
N PHE A 49 -1.02 -9.97 18.19
CA PHE A 49 -0.23 -8.87 17.64
C PHE A 49 -0.93 -7.54 17.93
N PRO A 50 -0.34 -6.62 18.70
CA PRO A 50 -0.93 -5.31 18.91
C PRO A 50 -0.78 -4.47 17.64
N VAL A 51 -1.86 -3.84 17.20
CA VAL A 51 -1.90 -2.97 16.02
C VAL A 51 -2.63 -1.68 16.39
N THR A 52 -2.00 -0.53 16.10
CA THR A 52 -2.67 0.76 16.27
C THR A 52 -3.76 0.92 15.21
N MET A 53 -5.01 1.14 15.62
CA MET A 53 -6.11 1.43 14.73
C MET A 53 -6.52 2.90 14.87
N LEU A 54 -6.48 3.64 13.76
CA LEU A 54 -6.94 5.04 13.71
C LEU A 54 -8.08 5.16 12.69
N PRO A 55 -9.36 5.12 13.11
CA PRO A 55 -10.47 5.14 12.17
C PRO A 55 -10.54 6.39 11.29
N GLY A 56 -10.03 7.53 11.77
CA GLY A 56 -10.10 8.79 11.05
C GLY A 56 -11.52 9.31 10.90
N ASP A 57 -11.76 10.04 9.82
CA ASP A 57 -13.01 10.75 9.53
C ASP A 57 -13.83 10.07 8.43
N GLY A 58 -15.04 10.60 8.22
CA GLY A 58 -15.92 10.14 7.16
C GLY A 58 -16.36 8.69 7.38
N VAL A 59 -16.32 7.85 6.35
CA VAL A 59 -16.71 6.43 6.45
C VAL A 59 -15.68 5.57 7.21
N GLY A 60 -14.54 6.14 7.60
CA GLY A 60 -13.46 5.43 8.28
C GLY A 60 -13.90 4.55 9.48
N PRO A 61 -14.70 5.05 10.43
CA PRO A 61 -15.27 4.24 11.51
C PRO A 61 -16.09 3.02 11.05
N GLU A 62 -16.90 3.19 10.00
CA GLU A 62 -17.70 2.10 9.42
C GLU A 62 -16.80 1.04 8.77
N LEU A 63 -15.75 1.48 8.06
CA LEU A 63 -14.77 0.60 7.43
C LEU A 63 -13.90 -0.14 8.46
N MET A 64 -13.48 0.51 9.54
CA MET A 64 -12.73 -0.15 10.61
C MET A 64 -13.59 -1.14 11.38
N HIS A 65 -14.87 -0.84 11.58
CA HIS A 65 -15.80 -1.81 12.14
C HIS A 65 -15.93 -3.05 11.23
N ALA A 66 -15.99 -2.86 9.91
CA ALA A 66 -15.97 -3.96 8.95
C ALA A 66 -14.73 -4.86 9.09
N VAL A 67 -13.55 -4.26 9.25
CA VAL A 67 -12.30 -5.00 9.51
C VAL A 67 -12.40 -5.81 10.79
N LYS A 68 -12.85 -5.20 11.90
CA LYS A 68 -12.98 -5.88 13.20
C LYS A 68 -13.92 -7.08 13.14
N GLU A 69 -15.09 -6.95 12.49
CA GLU A 69 -16.05 -8.05 12.35
C GLU A 69 -15.49 -9.21 11.54
N VAL A 70 -14.84 -8.92 10.40
CA VAL A 70 -14.19 -9.96 9.58
C VAL A 70 -13.03 -10.62 10.32
N PHE A 71 -12.21 -9.84 11.04
CA PHE A 71 -11.07 -10.36 11.80
C PHE A 71 -11.53 -11.26 12.96
N LYS A 72 -12.59 -10.87 13.66
CA LYS A 72 -13.22 -11.67 14.71
C LYS A 72 -13.75 -13.00 14.17
N ALA A 73 -14.47 -12.96 13.05
CA ALA A 73 -14.98 -14.17 12.40
C ALA A 73 -13.87 -15.09 11.87
N ALA A 74 -12.76 -14.53 11.42
CA ALA A 74 -11.59 -15.24 10.93
C ALA A 74 -10.62 -15.71 12.03
N ALA A 75 -10.93 -15.46 13.32
CA ALA A 75 -10.05 -15.75 14.47
C ALA A 75 -8.61 -15.26 14.24
N VAL A 76 -8.48 -14.00 13.79
CA VAL A 76 -7.19 -13.36 13.55
C VAL A 76 -6.54 -13.01 14.89
N PRO A 77 -5.27 -13.38 15.14
CA PRO A 77 -4.58 -13.07 16.40
C PRO A 77 -4.07 -11.62 16.42
N VAL A 78 -4.95 -10.64 16.19
CA VAL A 78 -4.62 -9.21 16.20
C VAL A 78 -5.50 -8.51 17.23
N GLU A 79 -4.87 -7.67 18.05
CA GLU A 79 -5.54 -6.81 19.01
C GLU A 79 -5.40 -5.35 18.58
N PHE A 80 -6.53 -4.68 18.35
CA PHE A 80 -6.53 -3.30 17.91
C PHE A 80 -6.51 -2.33 19.09
N GLN A 81 -5.48 -1.50 19.16
CA GLN A 81 -5.44 -0.34 20.03
C GLN A 81 -6.06 0.85 19.30
N GLU A 82 -7.32 1.15 19.60
CA GLU A 82 -8.08 2.20 18.91
C GLU A 82 -7.77 3.59 19.46
N HIS A 83 -7.44 4.51 18.56
CA HIS A 83 -7.26 5.93 18.85
C HIS A 83 -8.17 6.78 17.98
N HIS A 84 -8.45 8.00 18.44
CA HIS A 84 -9.25 8.98 17.69
C HIS A 84 -8.46 10.27 17.44
N LEU A 85 -8.35 10.65 16.17
CA LEU A 85 -7.73 11.89 15.72
C LEU A 85 -8.55 12.43 14.55
N SER A 86 -9.08 13.65 14.70
CA SER A 86 -9.95 14.30 13.71
C SER A 86 -9.78 15.82 13.78
N GLU A 87 -9.49 16.44 12.64
CA GLU A 87 -9.40 17.91 12.51
C GLU A 87 -10.78 18.57 12.35
N VAL A 88 -11.78 17.82 11.89
CA VAL A 88 -13.13 18.32 11.63
C VAL A 88 -14.05 18.23 12.84
N GLN A 89 -13.83 17.25 13.72
CA GLN A 89 -14.60 17.09 14.95
C GLN A 89 -14.02 17.92 16.11
N ASN A 90 -13.06 18.82 15.84
CA ASN A 90 -12.28 19.57 16.85
C ASN A 90 -11.71 18.66 17.95
N MET A 91 -11.40 17.41 17.59
CA MET A 91 -10.85 16.43 18.53
C MET A 91 -9.33 16.39 18.47
N ALA A 92 -8.71 16.91 17.41
CA ALA A 92 -7.26 16.92 17.27
C ALA A 92 -6.61 17.95 18.19
N SER A 93 -5.60 17.50 18.92
CA SER A 93 -4.67 18.31 19.70
C SER A 93 -3.27 17.73 19.54
N GLU A 94 -2.24 18.52 19.86
CA GLU A 94 -0.87 18.00 19.93
C GLU A 94 -0.76 16.79 20.85
N GLU A 95 -1.44 16.84 22.01
CA GLU A 95 -1.44 15.75 22.97
C GLU A 95 -1.98 14.45 22.35
N LYS A 96 -3.11 14.51 21.63
CA LYS A 96 -3.64 13.31 20.96
C LYS A 96 -2.75 12.85 19.81
N LEU A 97 -2.16 13.77 19.04
CA LEU A 97 -1.20 13.41 18.00
C LEU A 97 -0.01 12.65 18.60
N GLU A 98 0.55 13.11 19.72
CA GLU A 98 1.64 12.42 20.44
C GLU A 98 1.19 11.07 21.01
N GLN A 99 -0.03 10.95 21.53
CA GLN A 99 -0.58 9.66 21.97
C GLN A 99 -0.67 8.65 20.81
N VAL A 100 -1.18 9.07 19.65
CA VAL A 100 -1.24 8.23 18.45
C VAL A 100 0.17 7.84 17.99
N LEU A 101 1.10 8.80 17.94
CA LEU A 101 2.49 8.55 17.56
C LEU A 101 3.17 7.56 18.51
N SER A 102 2.93 7.68 19.82
CA SER A 102 3.48 6.77 20.82
C SER A 102 3.00 5.35 20.56
N SER A 103 1.69 5.16 20.36
CA SER A 103 1.13 3.83 20.03
C SER A 103 1.70 3.27 18.72
N MET A 104 1.81 4.09 17.67
CA MET A 104 2.36 3.65 16.38
C MET A 104 3.85 3.27 16.49
N LYS A 105 4.63 3.98 17.31
CA LYS A 105 6.05 3.65 17.56
C LYS A 105 6.20 2.37 18.37
N GLU A 106 5.33 2.15 19.35
CA GLU A 106 5.33 0.95 20.20
C GLU A 106 4.94 -0.29 19.41
N ASN A 107 3.80 -0.24 18.71
CA ASN A 107 3.24 -1.38 17.98
C ASN A 107 3.92 -1.61 16.62
N LYS A 108 4.55 -0.58 16.05
CA LYS A 108 5.22 -0.54 14.74
C LYS A 108 4.33 -0.77 13.51
N VAL A 109 3.13 -1.30 13.71
CA VAL A 109 2.14 -1.54 12.66
C VAL A 109 0.85 -0.81 13.00
N ALA A 110 0.31 -0.09 12.03
CA ALA A 110 -0.96 0.60 12.17
C ALA A 110 -1.87 0.41 10.96
N ILE A 111 -3.19 0.52 11.19
CA ILE A 111 -4.20 0.63 10.14
C ILE A 111 -4.96 1.94 10.32
N ILE A 112 -5.01 2.75 9.27
CA ILE A 112 -5.56 4.11 9.34
C ILE A 112 -6.65 4.35 8.30
N GLY A 113 -7.71 5.04 8.72
CA GLY A 113 -8.66 5.69 7.82
C GLY A 113 -8.19 7.10 7.44
N LYS A 114 -8.99 7.83 6.67
CA LYS A 114 -8.63 9.18 6.23
C LYS A 114 -8.95 10.20 7.31
N ILE A 115 -7.93 10.86 7.87
CA ILE A 115 -8.11 12.11 8.62
C ILE A 115 -8.43 13.23 7.62
N HIS A 116 -9.61 13.83 7.69
CA HIS A 116 -10.03 14.91 6.81
C HIS A 116 -9.28 16.18 7.18
N THR A 117 -8.71 16.85 6.17
CA THR A 117 -8.05 18.14 6.33
C THR A 117 -9.01 19.24 5.86
N PRO A 118 -9.44 20.16 6.73
CA PRO A 118 -10.26 21.29 6.33
C PRO A 118 -9.55 22.13 5.25
N MET A 119 -10.31 22.69 4.31
CA MET A 119 -9.75 23.58 3.27
C MET A 119 -9.38 24.96 3.83
N GLU A 120 -9.97 25.36 4.96
CA GLU A 120 -9.71 26.64 5.59
C GLU A 120 -8.35 26.63 6.29
N TYR A 121 -7.55 27.68 6.04
CA TYR A 121 -6.30 27.88 6.75
C TYR A 121 -6.56 28.19 8.22
N LYS A 122 -6.15 27.28 9.12
CA LYS A 122 -6.31 27.41 10.58
C LYS A 122 -5.01 27.76 11.30
N GLY A 123 -4.02 28.33 10.61
CA GLY A 123 -2.72 28.72 11.18
C GLY A 123 -1.60 27.69 11.02
N GLU A 124 -1.91 26.41 10.78
CA GLU A 124 -0.93 25.40 10.40
C GLU A 124 -1.19 24.93 8.96
N LEU A 125 -0.15 24.94 8.12
CA LEU A 125 -0.23 24.48 6.72
C LEU A 125 -0.25 22.96 6.59
N ALA A 126 0.33 22.25 7.55
CA ALA A 126 0.45 20.81 7.47
C ALA A 126 -0.63 20.10 8.27
N SER A 127 -1.43 19.28 7.58
CA SER A 127 -2.43 18.43 8.22
C SER A 127 -1.84 17.45 9.23
N TYR A 128 -2.66 16.96 10.15
CA TYR A 128 -2.27 15.91 11.09
C TYR A 128 -1.85 14.63 10.38
N ASP A 129 -2.45 14.27 9.25
CA ASP A 129 -2.03 13.13 8.41
C ASP A 129 -0.60 13.34 7.87
N MET A 130 -0.28 14.53 7.36
CA MET A 130 1.06 14.86 6.89
C MET A 130 2.08 14.91 8.04
N ARG A 131 1.67 15.42 9.20
CA ARG A 131 2.53 15.50 10.40
C ARG A 131 2.83 14.10 10.95
N LEU A 132 1.83 13.22 11.00
CA LEU A 132 1.99 11.81 11.37
C LEU A 132 3.00 11.11 10.44
N ARG A 133 2.81 11.23 9.13
CA ARG A 133 3.70 10.62 8.13
C ARG A 133 5.13 11.13 8.21
N ARG A 134 5.33 12.44 8.44
CA ARG A 134 6.66 13.03 8.60
C ARG A 134 7.33 12.62 9.92
N LYS A 135 6.60 12.64 11.04
CA LYS A 135 7.13 12.25 12.36
C LYS A 135 7.51 10.77 12.45
N LEU A 136 6.89 9.91 11.63
CA LEU A 136 7.22 8.49 11.50
C LEU A 136 8.17 8.18 10.32
N ASP A 137 8.59 9.20 9.55
CA ASP A 137 9.35 9.07 8.29
C ASP A 137 8.78 7.99 7.34
N LEU A 138 7.45 7.94 7.19
CA LEU A 138 6.76 7.05 6.25
C LEU A 138 7.01 7.53 4.82
N PHE A 139 8.19 7.20 4.30
CA PHE A 139 8.76 7.77 3.07
C PHE A 139 8.23 7.14 1.79
N ALA A 140 7.83 5.87 1.81
CA ALA A 140 7.34 5.15 0.65
C ALA A 140 5.86 4.83 0.82
N ASN A 141 5.04 5.31 -0.10
CA ASN A 141 3.66 4.84 -0.24
C ASN A 141 3.55 3.91 -1.45
N VAL A 142 2.89 2.76 -1.26
CA VAL A 142 2.70 1.71 -2.24
C VAL A 142 1.21 1.54 -2.46
N VAL A 143 0.76 1.72 -3.70
CA VAL A 143 -0.64 1.55 -4.09
C VAL A 143 -0.75 0.42 -5.10
N HIS A 144 -1.60 -0.56 -4.79
CA HIS A 144 -1.77 -1.76 -5.60
C HIS A 144 -2.98 -1.62 -6.53
N VAL A 145 -2.73 -1.31 -7.80
CA VAL A 145 -3.77 -1.09 -8.79
C VAL A 145 -3.96 -2.39 -9.57
N LYS A 146 -4.91 -3.21 -9.09
CA LYS A 146 -5.19 -4.53 -9.65
C LYS A 146 -6.67 -4.69 -10.00
N SER A 147 -6.98 -5.15 -11.21
CA SER A 147 -8.34 -5.51 -11.58
C SER A 147 -8.83 -6.67 -10.70
N LEU A 148 -10.01 -6.51 -10.11
CA LEU A 148 -10.61 -7.55 -9.28
C LEU A 148 -11.35 -8.58 -10.14
N PRO A 149 -11.24 -9.88 -9.84
CA PRO A 149 -11.89 -10.92 -10.63
C PRO A 149 -13.41 -10.75 -10.63
N GLY A 150 -14.02 -10.76 -11.82
CA GLY A 150 -15.46 -10.60 -12.03
C GLY A 150 -15.99 -9.16 -11.90
N TYR A 151 -15.14 -8.19 -11.55
CA TYR A 151 -15.50 -6.77 -11.58
C TYR A 151 -14.98 -6.12 -12.86
N MET A 152 -15.86 -6.01 -13.85
CA MET A 152 -15.52 -5.51 -15.18
C MET A 152 -15.46 -3.98 -15.18
N THR A 153 -14.36 -3.44 -15.68
CA THR A 153 -14.21 -2.00 -15.97
C THR A 153 -13.84 -1.80 -17.45
N ARG A 154 -13.50 -0.57 -17.85
CA ARG A 154 -12.96 -0.30 -19.20
C ARG A 154 -11.65 -1.07 -19.44
N HIS A 155 -10.81 -1.21 -18.42
CA HIS A 155 -9.52 -1.91 -18.50
C HIS A 155 -9.51 -3.10 -17.53
N ASN A 156 -9.50 -4.31 -18.08
CA ASN A 156 -9.57 -5.55 -17.31
C ASN A 156 -8.19 -6.23 -17.27
N ASN A 157 -7.91 -7.03 -16.25
CA ASN A 157 -6.62 -7.71 -16.03
C ASN A 157 -5.42 -6.75 -15.87
N LEU A 158 -5.64 -5.58 -15.24
CA LEU A 158 -4.56 -4.69 -14.83
C LEU A 158 -3.89 -5.20 -13.56
N ASP A 159 -2.57 -5.04 -13.50
CA ASP A 159 -1.74 -5.27 -12.31
C ASP A 159 -0.50 -4.36 -12.39
N LEU A 160 -0.64 -3.14 -11.87
CA LEU A 160 0.45 -2.19 -11.75
C LEU A 160 0.56 -1.71 -10.30
N VAL A 161 1.76 -1.26 -9.92
CA VAL A 161 2.06 -0.75 -8.58
C VAL A 161 2.62 0.65 -8.69
N ILE A 162 2.07 1.55 -7.89
CA ILE A 162 2.56 2.92 -7.78
C ILE A 162 3.35 3.04 -6.49
N ILE A 163 4.56 3.58 -6.59
CA ILE A 163 5.45 3.86 -5.48
C ILE A 163 5.72 5.36 -5.44
N ARG A 164 5.27 6.00 -4.37
CA ARG A 164 5.26 7.44 -4.20
C ARG A 164 6.18 7.86 -3.05
N GLU A 165 7.02 8.86 -3.30
CA GLU A 165 7.74 9.59 -2.24
C GLU A 165 6.72 10.38 -1.41
N GLN A 166 6.78 10.31 -0.08
CA GLN A 166 5.72 10.85 0.78
C GLN A 166 6.19 11.93 1.79
N THR A 167 7.46 12.32 1.80
CA THR A 167 8.03 13.16 2.86
C THR A 167 8.59 14.51 2.40
N GLU A 168 8.66 14.77 1.11
CA GLU A 168 9.09 16.05 0.54
C GLU A 168 8.27 16.41 -0.71
N GLY A 169 8.83 17.26 -1.57
CA GLY A 169 8.18 17.81 -2.75
C GLY A 169 7.28 18.99 -2.40
N GLU A 170 6.23 19.14 -3.17
CA GLU A 170 5.21 20.18 -3.01
C GLU A 170 4.46 20.03 -1.67
N TYR A 171 4.52 18.85 -1.05
CA TYR A 171 3.84 18.52 0.21
C TYR A 171 4.74 18.84 1.42
N SER A 172 5.78 19.64 1.23
CA SER A 172 6.60 20.17 2.31
C SER A 172 5.84 21.22 3.15
N SER A 173 4.70 21.73 2.64
CA SER A 173 3.88 22.78 3.27
C SER A 173 4.68 24.05 3.57
N LEU A 174 5.56 24.43 2.63
CA LEU A 174 6.37 25.63 2.71
C LEU A 174 5.77 26.68 1.78
N GLU A 175 4.81 27.42 2.31
CA GLU A 175 4.08 28.47 1.59
C GLU A 175 4.16 29.78 2.37
N HIS A 176 4.30 30.89 1.65
CA HIS A 176 4.27 32.22 2.26
C HIS A 176 3.78 33.26 1.25
N GLU A 177 3.25 34.36 1.77
CA GLU A 177 2.85 35.52 0.97
C GLU A 177 4.02 36.53 0.95
N SER A 178 4.77 36.60 -0.15
CA SER A 178 5.95 37.47 -0.26
C SER A 178 5.58 38.94 -0.51
N ALA A 179 4.44 39.17 -1.17
CA ALA A 179 3.77 40.46 -1.29
C ALA A 179 2.26 40.23 -1.29
N ARG A 180 1.46 41.25 -0.96
CA ARG A 180 0.00 41.13 -0.93
C ARG A 180 -0.54 40.57 -2.26
N GLY A 181 -1.16 39.39 -2.22
CA GLY A 181 -1.68 38.65 -3.36
C GLY A 181 -0.67 37.78 -4.11
N VAL A 182 0.58 37.68 -3.64
CA VAL A 182 1.65 36.88 -4.25
C VAL A 182 2.03 35.77 -3.27
N ILE A 183 1.59 34.55 -3.58
CA ILE A 183 1.88 33.35 -2.80
C ILE A 183 2.99 32.56 -3.47
N GLU A 184 4.02 32.23 -2.70
CA GLU A 184 5.11 31.35 -3.12
C GLU A 184 4.95 29.98 -2.47
N CYS A 185 4.96 28.93 -3.30
CA CYS A 185 4.95 27.53 -2.85
C CYS A 185 6.31 26.89 -3.15
N LEU A 186 7.05 26.52 -2.11
CA LEU A 186 8.39 25.96 -2.25
C LEU A 186 8.34 24.44 -2.36
N LYS A 187 8.74 23.91 -3.51
CA LYS A 187 8.99 22.49 -3.74
C LYS A 187 10.42 22.13 -3.31
N ILE A 188 10.56 21.27 -2.31
CA ILE A 188 11.86 20.77 -1.85
C ILE A 188 12.08 19.35 -2.36
N VAL A 189 13.16 19.12 -3.10
CA VAL A 189 13.58 17.79 -3.55
C VAL A 189 15.02 17.59 -3.13
N THR A 190 15.31 16.48 -2.44
CA THR A 190 16.65 16.16 -1.94
C THR A 190 17.16 14.87 -2.55
N ARG A 191 18.48 14.80 -2.78
CA ARG A 191 19.14 13.60 -3.28
C ARG A 191 18.89 12.39 -2.37
N ALA A 192 19.00 12.59 -1.05
CA ALA A 192 18.83 11.52 -0.07
C ALA A 192 17.43 10.87 -0.15
N LYS A 193 16.37 11.69 -0.21
CA LYS A 193 14.99 11.19 -0.27
C LYS A 193 14.62 10.66 -1.66
N SER A 194 15.20 11.21 -2.72
CA SER A 194 15.05 10.69 -4.09
C SER A 194 15.74 9.33 -4.28
N GLN A 195 16.97 9.16 -3.79
CA GLN A 195 17.69 7.89 -3.86
C GLN A 195 17.02 6.79 -3.03
N ARG A 196 16.52 7.11 -1.82
CA ARG A 196 15.86 6.09 -0.98
C ARG A 196 14.55 5.58 -1.59
N ILE A 197 13.73 6.44 -2.19
CA ILE A 197 12.47 6.00 -2.80
C ILE A 197 12.73 5.23 -4.09
N ALA A 198 13.71 5.64 -4.89
CA ALA A 198 14.16 4.88 -6.05
C ALA A 198 14.65 3.49 -5.64
N LYS A 199 15.54 3.41 -4.64
CA LYS A 199 16.04 2.14 -4.11
C LYS A 199 14.91 1.24 -3.61
N PHE A 200 13.97 1.80 -2.84
CA PHE A 200 12.80 1.06 -2.39
C PHE A 200 11.98 0.50 -3.57
N ALA A 201 11.79 1.26 -4.64
CA ALA A 201 11.05 0.80 -5.82
C ALA A 201 11.74 -0.36 -6.54
N PHE A 202 13.06 -0.31 -6.71
CA PHE A 202 13.84 -1.39 -7.32
C PHE A 202 13.93 -2.64 -6.42
N ASP A 203 14.10 -2.47 -5.10
CA ASP A 203 14.05 -3.57 -4.13
C ASP A 203 12.66 -4.24 -4.13
N TYR A 204 11.60 -3.42 -4.17
CA TYR A 204 10.22 -3.90 -4.27
C TYR A 204 10.01 -4.71 -5.55
N ALA A 205 10.42 -4.16 -6.70
CA ALA A 205 10.29 -4.83 -7.99
C ALA A 205 11.00 -6.19 -7.97
N THR A 206 12.24 -6.22 -7.48
CA THR A 206 13.05 -7.44 -7.34
C THR A 206 12.37 -8.46 -6.43
N LYS A 207 11.94 -8.05 -5.23
CA LYS A 207 11.30 -8.92 -4.23
C LYS A 207 9.97 -9.51 -4.72
N LYS A 208 9.22 -8.76 -5.55
CA LYS A 208 7.92 -9.16 -6.08
C LYS A 208 7.99 -9.83 -7.46
N GLY A 209 9.19 -10.05 -8.00
CA GLY A 209 9.37 -10.68 -9.31
C GLY A 209 8.82 -9.83 -10.46
N ARG A 210 8.82 -8.50 -10.31
CA ARG A 210 8.42 -7.54 -11.34
C ARG A 210 9.59 -7.25 -12.28
N GLY A 211 9.30 -6.96 -13.54
CA GLY A 211 10.29 -6.86 -14.61
C GLY A 211 10.66 -5.44 -15.00
N LYS A 212 9.85 -4.44 -14.62
CA LYS A 212 10.03 -3.05 -15.07
C LYS A 212 9.72 -2.01 -14.00
N VAL A 213 10.54 -0.96 -13.96
CA VAL A 213 10.35 0.25 -13.15
C VAL A 213 10.35 1.48 -14.07
N THR A 214 9.29 2.28 -14.02
CA THR A 214 9.16 3.54 -14.77
C THR A 214 9.23 4.74 -13.81
N ALA A 215 10.25 5.60 -13.95
CA ALA A 215 10.33 6.85 -13.20
C ALA A 215 9.46 7.94 -13.85
N VAL A 216 8.46 8.44 -13.11
CA VAL A 216 7.55 9.48 -13.61
C VAL A 216 7.95 10.86 -13.08
N HIS A 217 8.09 11.83 -13.99
CA HIS A 217 8.63 13.15 -13.68
C HIS A 217 8.08 14.26 -14.60
N LYS A 218 8.46 15.51 -14.34
CA LYS A 218 8.30 16.69 -15.21
C LYS A 218 9.63 17.45 -15.39
N ALA A 219 10.74 16.70 -15.44
CA ALA A 219 12.11 17.23 -15.63
C ALA A 219 12.29 18.12 -16.90
N ASN A 220 11.41 18.02 -17.89
CA ASN A 220 11.42 18.91 -19.06
C ASN A 220 11.08 20.37 -18.71
N ILE A 221 10.33 20.60 -17.61
CA ILE A 221 10.03 21.93 -17.07
C ILE A 221 10.85 22.19 -15.81
N MET A 222 10.81 21.28 -14.83
CA MET A 222 11.55 21.38 -13.57
C MET A 222 12.94 20.73 -13.67
N LYS A 223 13.82 21.38 -14.43
CA LYS A 223 15.15 20.84 -14.78
C LYS A 223 16.03 20.52 -13.58
N LEU A 224 15.91 21.25 -12.47
CA LEU A 224 16.71 21.02 -11.26
C LEU A 224 16.03 20.04 -10.30
N GLY A 225 14.80 20.33 -9.85
CA GLY A 225 14.11 19.49 -8.86
C GLY A 225 13.79 18.09 -9.38
N ASP A 226 13.04 18.00 -10.48
CA ASP A 226 12.71 16.71 -11.07
C ASP A 226 13.88 16.09 -11.83
N GLY A 227 14.79 16.92 -12.35
CA GLY A 227 16.05 16.42 -12.92
C GLY A 227 16.91 15.70 -11.87
N LEU A 228 17.00 16.23 -10.65
CA LEU A 228 17.68 15.56 -9.53
C LEU A 228 16.99 14.23 -9.19
N PHE A 229 15.67 14.20 -9.09
CA PHE A 229 14.93 12.95 -8.85
C PHE A 229 15.20 11.91 -9.93
N LEU A 230 15.15 12.31 -11.20
CA LEU A 230 15.38 11.43 -12.33
C LEU A 230 16.81 10.88 -12.33
N GLN A 231 17.81 11.75 -12.13
CA GLN A 231 19.21 11.33 -11.99
C GLN A 231 19.39 10.31 -10.86
N CYS A 232 18.75 10.51 -9.70
CA CYS A 232 18.82 9.55 -8.61
C CYS A 232 18.20 8.19 -8.99
N CYS A 233 17.12 8.18 -9.78
CA CYS A 233 16.52 6.94 -10.26
C CYS A 233 17.44 6.20 -11.25
N GLU A 234 18.07 6.93 -12.16
CA GLU A 234 19.06 6.41 -13.12
C GLU A 234 20.27 5.78 -12.40
N GLU A 235 20.87 6.51 -11.45
CA GLU A 235 22.00 6.02 -10.64
C GLU A 235 21.65 4.74 -9.88
N VAL A 236 20.44 4.66 -9.31
CA VAL A 236 19.98 3.45 -8.61
C VAL A 236 19.72 2.31 -9.59
N ALA A 237 19.18 2.59 -10.79
CA ALA A 237 18.87 1.58 -11.79
C ALA A 237 20.10 0.77 -12.22
N GLU A 238 21.28 1.39 -12.24
CA GLU A 238 22.57 0.72 -12.54
C GLU A 238 22.87 -0.45 -11.61
N LEU A 239 22.35 -0.42 -10.37
CA LEU A 239 22.52 -1.48 -9.37
C LEU A 239 21.59 -2.69 -9.61
N TYR A 240 20.59 -2.57 -10.50
CA TYR A 240 19.56 -3.58 -10.75
C TYR A 240 19.46 -3.95 -12.24
N PRO A 241 20.52 -4.51 -12.86
CA PRO A 241 20.58 -4.74 -14.32
C PRO A 241 19.52 -5.72 -14.87
N LYS A 242 18.82 -6.46 -14.00
CA LYS A 242 17.74 -7.39 -14.38
C LYS A 242 16.36 -6.70 -14.48
N ILE A 243 16.23 -5.47 -13.99
CA ILE A 243 14.99 -4.71 -14.02
C ILE A 243 15.09 -3.70 -15.17
N LYS A 244 14.13 -3.73 -16.09
CA LYS A 244 14.05 -2.72 -17.15
C LYS A 244 13.73 -1.37 -16.52
N PHE A 245 14.59 -0.38 -16.74
CA PHE A 245 14.33 1.00 -16.34
C PHE A 245 13.80 1.81 -17.52
N GLU A 246 12.74 2.58 -17.29
CA GLU A 246 12.17 3.55 -18.23
C GLU A 246 11.89 4.87 -17.52
N THR A 247 11.81 5.94 -18.29
CA THR A 247 11.41 7.27 -17.79
C THR A 247 10.18 7.72 -18.55
N MET A 248 9.29 8.46 -17.89
CA MET A 248 8.10 8.99 -18.54
C MET A 248 7.71 10.34 -17.95
N ILE A 249 7.41 11.28 -18.82
CA ILE A 249 6.90 12.58 -18.40
C ILE A 249 5.45 12.40 -17.89
N ILE A 250 5.08 13.04 -16.78
CA ILE A 250 3.81 12.84 -16.05
C ILE A 250 2.56 13.07 -16.93
N ASP A 251 2.60 14.03 -17.85
CA ASP A 251 1.52 14.25 -18.83
C ASP A 251 1.34 13.06 -19.77
N ASN A 252 2.43 12.56 -20.35
CA ASN A 252 2.38 11.34 -21.17
C ASN A 252 1.97 10.13 -20.32
N CYS A 253 2.43 10.03 -19.07
CA CYS A 253 2.04 8.97 -18.14
C CYS A 253 0.52 8.94 -17.93
N CYS A 254 -0.11 10.08 -17.64
CA CYS A 254 -1.57 10.18 -17.55
C CYS A 254 -2.26 9.72 -18.84
N MET A 255 -1.77 10.16 -20.00
CA MET A 255 -2.32 9.76 -21.29
C MET A 255 -2.21 8.23 -21.52
N GLN A 256 -1.03 7.66 -21.27
CA GLN A 256 -0.75 6.24 -21.44
C GLN A 256 -1.53 5.37 -20.45
N LEU A 257 -1.72 5.81 -19.21
CA LEU A 257 -2.51 5.08 -18.22
C LEU A 257 -3.98 4.94 -18.63
N VAL A 258 -4.54 5.93 -19.32
CA VAL A 258 -5.93 5.85 -19.80
C VAL A 258 -6.03 5.14 -21.16
N GLN A 259 -5.00 5.22 -22.01
CA GLN A 259 -5.01 4.60 -23.35
C GLN A 259 -4.58 3.13 -23.33
N ASN A 260 -3.43 2.83 -22.73
CA ASN A 260 -2.84 1.49 -22.67
C ASN A 260 -2.12 1.25 -21.33
N PRO A 261 -2.87 1.07 -20.22
CA PRO A 261 -2.27 0.88 -18.89
C PRO A 261 -1.48 -0.43 -18.73
N TYR A 262 -1.67 -1.41 -19.62
CA TYR A 262 -1.01 -2.72 -19.59
C TYR A 262 0.50 -2.67 -19.76
N GLN A 263 1.02 -1.56 -20.28
CA GLN A 263 2.46 -1.38 -20.45
C GLN A 263 3.17 -1.14 -19.12
N PHE A 264 2.48 -0.77 -18.04
CA PHE A 264 3.09 -0.42 -16.76
C PHE A 264 3.24 -1.64 -15.86
N ASP A 265 4.29 -1.60 -15.03
CA ASP A 265 4.56 -2.59 -13.98
C ASP A 265 4.72 -1.86 -12.65
N VAL A 266 5.93 -1.43 -12.27
CA VAL A 266 6.14 -0.51 -11.14
C VAL A 266 6.36 0.90 -11.65
N LEU A 267 5.64 1.88 -11.10
CA LEU A 267 5.92 3.30 -11.30
C LEU A 267 6.51 3.90 -10.02
N VAL A 268 7.56 4.72 -10.15
CA VAL A 268 8.14 5.48 -9.03
C VAL A 268 8.12 6.97 -9.33
N MET A 269 7.71 7.80 -8.36
CA MET A 269 7.55 9.24 -8.60
C MET A 269 7.60 10.13 -7.35
N PRO A 270 7.87 11.44 -7.51
CA PRO A 270 7.72 12.44 -6.47
C PRO A 270 6.29 12.56 -5.92
N ASN A 271 6.18 13.21 -4.77
CA ASN A 271 4.99 13.21 -3.92
C ASN A 271 3.71 13.70 -4.60
N LEU A 272 3.72 14.87 -5.25
CA LEU A 272 2.54 15.43 -5.89
C LEU A 272 2.02 14.53 -7.03
N TYR A 273 2.92 14.02 -7.88
CA TYR A 273 2.53 13.17 -9.01
C TYR A 273 2.00 11.83 -8.55
N GLY A 274 2.59 11.27 -7.50
CA GLY A 274 2.08 10.05 -6.87
C GLY A 274 0.61 10.20 -6.50
N ASN A 275 0.25 11.28 -5.80
CA ASN A 275 -1.14 11.53 -5.42
C ASN A 275 -2.09 11.59 -6.61
N ILE A 276 -1.67 12.21 -7.71
CA ILE A 276 -2.49 12.36 -8.92
C ILE A 276 -2.65 11.00 -9.60
N ILE A 277 -1.55 10.27 -9.78
CA ILE A 277 -1.53 8.96 -10.44
C ILE A 277 -2.27 7.90 -9.61
N ASP A 278 -2.17 7.91 -8.28
CA ASP A 278 -2.93 7.02 -7.38
C ASP A 278 -4.44 7.14 -7.64
N ASN A 279 -4.94 8.38 -7.72
CA ASN A 279 -6.37 8.64 -7.97
C ASN A 279 -6.79 8.27 -9.39
N LEU A 280 -5.98 8.62 -10.40
CA LEU A 280 -6.24 8.26 -11.80
C LEU A 280 -6.31 6.74 -11.96
N ALA A 281 -5.31 6.03 -11.43
CA ALA A 281 -5.18 4.60 -11.56
C ALA A 281 -6.25 3.85 -10.77
N ALA A 282 -6.69 4.37 -9.62
CA ALA A 282 -7.87 3.84 -8.93
C ALA A 282 -9.14 3.90 -9.79
N GLY A 283 -9.30 4.97 -10.58
CA GLY A 283 -10.38 5.07 -11.57
C GLY A 283 -10.35 3.96 -12.63
N LEU A 284 -9.17 3.48 -13.03
CA LEU A 284 -9.03 2.43 -14.06
C LEU A 284 -9.57 1.07 -13.58
N VAL A 285 -9.45 0.77 -12.28
CA VAL A 285 -9.83 -0.52 -11.68
C VAL A 285 -11.16 -0.49 -10.92
N GLY A 286 -11.91 0.61 -11.05
CA GLY A 286 -13.31 0.69 -10.61
C GLY A 286 -13.56 1.61 -9.41
N GLY A 287 -12.59 2.44 -9.04
CA GLY A 287 -12.73 3.53 -8.07
C GLY A 287 -11.94 3.34 -6.78
N ALA A 288 -12.01 4.36 -5.91
CA ALA A 288 -11.27 4.38 -4.65
C ALA A 288 -11.63 3.24 -3.69
N GLY A 289 -12.87 2.74 -3.75
CA GLY A 289 -13.39 1.72 -2.84
C GLY A 289 -12.76 0.33 -2.96
N VAL A 290 -11.92 0.09 -3.98
CA VAL A 290 -11.34 -1.24 -4.27
C VAL A 290 -9.80 -1.30 -4.26
N VAL A 291 -9.13 -0.16 -4.06
CA VAL A 291 -7.66 -0.07 -4.16
C VAL A 291 -7.02 -0.02 -2.78
N PRO A 292 -6.23 -1.04 -2.38
CA PRO A 292 -5.48 -1.01 -1.13
C PRO A 292 -4.17 -0.22 -1.26
N GLY A 293 -3.75 0.38 -0.15
CA GLY A 293 -2.54 1.18 -0.02
C GLY A 293 -1.74 0.83 1.24
N GLU A 294 -0.44 1.06 1.16
CA GLU A 294 0.53 0.75 2.21
C GLU A 294 1.54 1.89 2.30
N SER A 295 1.97 2.24 3.50
CA SER A 295 2.98 3.27 3.75
C SER A 295 4.07 2.68 4.63
N TYR A 296 5.32 2.88 4.24
CA TYR A 296 6.49 2.28 4.88
C TYR A 296 7.50 3.32 5.31
N SER A 297 8.07 3.13 6.50
CA SER A 297 9.35 3.71 6.90
C SER A 297 10.39 2.60 7.06
N ALA A 298 11.57 2.94 7.60
CA ALA A 298 12.56 1.94 7.99
C ALA A 298 12.09 1.06 9.16
N GLU A 299 11.21 1.57 10.03
CA GLU A 299 10.80 0.91 11.29
C GLU A 299 9.31 0.58 11.37
N TYR A 300 8.47 1.32 10.63
CA TYR A 300 7.02 1.30 10.79
C TYR A 300 6.31 0.98 9.48
N ALA A 301 5.15 0.33 9.57
CA ALA A 301 4.27 0.04 8.45
C ALA A 301 2.84 0.49 8.77
N VAL A 302 2.23 1.22 7.83
CA VAL A 302 0.88 1.78 7.96
C VAL A 302 0.03 1.35 6.77
N PHE A 303 -1.13 0.74 7.04
CA PHE A 303 -2.04 0.22 6.03
C PHE A 303 -3.29 1.09 5.93
N GLU A 304 -3.70 1.40 4.71
CA GLU A 304 -4.76 2.38 4.44
C GLU A 304 -5.39 2.16 3.06
N THR A 305 -6.44 2.89 2.69
CA THR A 305 -6.96 2.86 1.31
C THR A 305 -5.98 3.56 0.37
N GLY A 306 -5.74 2.99 -0.82
CA GLY A 306 -4.80 3.54 -1.80
C GLY A 306 -5.21 4.91 -2.35
N ALA A 307 -6.52 5.12 -2.54
CA ALA A 307 -7.08 6.44 -2.80
C ALA A 307 -7.74 6.98 -1.52
N ARG A 308 -7.14 8.03 -0.94
CA ARG A 308 -7.45 8.54 0.41
C ARG A 308 -8.65 9.49 0.43
N HIS A 309 -9.86 8.95 0.29
CA HIS A 309 -11.11 9.72 0.34
C HIS A 309 -11.88 9.45 1.64
N PRO A 310 -12.39 10.48 2.35
CA PRO A 310 -13.21 10.29 3.54
C PRO A 310 -14.64 9.83 3.21
N PHE A 311 -15.12 10.10 1.99
CA PHE A 311 -16.48 9.82 1.55
C PHE A 311 -17.58 10.32 2.53
N ALA A 312 -17.43 11.56 3.02
CA ALA A 312 -18.23 12.12 4.10
C ALA A 312 -19.76 12.03 3.91
N GLN A 313 -20.24 12.09 2.67
CA GLN A 313 -21.67 11.97 2.35
C GLN A 313 -22.28 10.57 2.58
N ALA A 314 -21.45 9.54 2.80
CA ALA A 314 -21.89 8.18 3.08
C ALA A 314 -21.85 7.81 4.57
N VAL A 315 -21.40 8.72 5.45
CA VAL A 315 -21.31 8.51 6.89
C VAL A 315 -22.66 8.07 7.47
N GLY A 316 -22.68 6.96 8.19
CA GLY A 316 -23.86 6.44 8.88
C GLY A 316 -24.95 5.92 7.94
N ARG A 317 -24.68 5.82 6.63
CA ARG A 317 -25.66 5.36 5.64
C ARG A 317 -25.52 3.88 5.31
N ASN A 318 -24.49 3.18 5.81
CA ASN A 318 -24.27 1.75 5.57
C ASN A 318 -24.12 1.43 4.06
N ILE A 319 -23.46 2.33 3.31
CA ILE A 319 -23.23 2.20 1.86
C ILE A 319 -21.75 2.29 1.46
N ALA A 320 -20.84 2.39 2.43
CA ALA A 320 -19.41 2.46 2.16
C ALA A 320 -18.89 1.10 1.65
N ASN A 321 -18.05 1.10 0.62
CA ASN A 321 -17.42 -0.12 0.15
C ASN A 321 -16.22 -0.50 1.03
N PRO A 322 -16.26 -1.63 1.77
CA PRO A 322 -15.16 -2.01 2.65
C PRO A 322 -14.03 -2.76 1.92
N THR A 323 -14.13 -2.99 0.62
CA THR A 323 -13.18 -3.79 -0.16
C THR A 323 -11.75 -3.29 -0.01
N ALA A 324 -11.48 -2.02 -0.29
CA ALA A 324 -10.13 -1.45 -0.21
C ALA A 324 -9.53 -1.63 1.19
N MET A 325 -10.31 -1.33 2.24
CA MET A 325 -9.83 -1.43 3.61
C MET A 325 -9.60 -2.88 4.05
N LEU A 326 -10.47 -3.82 3.66
CA LEU A 326 -10.28 -5.25 3.93
C LEU A 326 -9.06 -5.83 3.20
N LEU A 327 -8.79 -5.37 1.97
CA LEU A 327 -7.59 -5.76 1.23
C LEU A 327 -6.31 -5.17 1.86
N SER A 328 -6.35 -3.91 2.32
CA SER A 328 -5.24 -3.30 3.07
C SER A 328 -4.99 -4.03 4.39
N ALA A 329 -6.05 -4.39 5.11
CA ALA A 329 -5.96 -5.20 6.32
C ALA A 329 -5.39 -6.61 6.03
N SER A 330 -5.74 -7.21 4.89
CA SER A 330 -5.14 -8.48 4.44
C SER A 330 -3.64 -8.31 4.17
N ASN A 331 -3.22 -7.19 3.57
CA ASN A 331 -1.81 -6.90 3.34
C ASN A 331 -1.05 -6.66 4.65
N MET A 332 -1.69 -6.03 5.64
CA MET A 332 -1.17 -5.90 7.00
C MET A 332 -0.89 -7.27 7.63
N LEU A 333 -1.83 -8.22 7.51
CA LEU A 333 -1.63 -9.58 8.02
C LEU A 333 -0.42 -10.27 7.37
N ARG A 334 -0.22 -10.07 6.07
CA ARG A 334 0.98 -10.58 5.39
C ARG A 334 2.26 -9.94 5.92
N HIS A 335 2.24 -8.64 6.23
CA HIS A 335 3.37 -7.96 6.85
C HIS A 335 3.69 -8.51 8.26
N LEU A 336 2.65 -8.90 9.01
CA LEU A 336 2.76 -9.56 10.32
C LEU A 336 3.11 -11.07 10.23
N ASN A 337 3.42 -11.60 9.04
CA ASN A 337 3.67 -13.02 8.77
C ASN A 337 2.45 -13.95 9.02
N LEU A 338 1.23 -13.40 9.03
CA LEU A 338 -0.03 -14.13 9.15
C LEU A 338 -0.59 -14.46 7.75
N GLU A 339 0.19 -15.18 6.91
CA GLU A 339 -0.14 -15.43 5.50
C GLU A 339 -1.44 -16.24 5.33
N TYR A 340 -1.72 -17.18 6.24
CA TYR A 340 -2.96 -17.96 6.23
C TYR A 340 -4.19 -17.05 6.36
N HIS A 341 -4.22 -16.19 7.39
CA HIS A 341 -5.32 -15.24 7.60
C HIS A 341 -5.40 -14.20 6.48
N SER A 342 -4.26 -13.71 6.01
CA SER A 342 -4.18 -12.78 4.87
C SER A 342 -4.85 -13.36 3.62
N SER A 343 -4.48 -14.60 3.25
CA SER A 343 -5.00 -15.25 2.05
C SER A 343 -6.49 -15.57 2.18
N MET A 344 -6.91 -16.09 3.33
CA MET A 344 -8.31 -16.41 3.62
C MET A 344 -9.22 -15.18 3.46
N ILE A 345 -8.87 -14.04 4.07
CA ILE A 345 -9.67 -12.81 3.99
C ILE A 345 -9.64 -12.24 2.57
N ALA A 346 -8.46 -12.12 1.95
CA ALA A 346 -8.33 -11.56 0.61
C ALA A 346 -9.10 -12.38 -0.43
N ASP A 347 -9.09 -13.71 -0.33
CA ASP A 347 -9.79 -14.59 -1.27
C ASP A 347 -11.30 -14.60 -1.03
N ALA A 348 -11.76 -14.50 0.23
CA ALA A 348 -13.17 -14.31 0.54
C ALA A 348 -13.71 -13.01 -0.08
N VAL A 349 -12.99 -11.89 0.07
CA VAL A 349 -13.34 -10.60 -0.56
C VAL A 349 -13.41 -10.71 -2.08
N LYS A 350 -12.36 -11.25 -2.72
CA LYS A 350 -12.34 -11.47 -4.18
C LYS A 350 -13.48 -12.38 -4.64
N LYS A 351 -13.84 -13.41 -3.86
CA LYS A 351 -14.91 -14.35 -4.19
C LYS A 351 -16.29 -13.68 -4.17
N VAL A 352 -16.59 -12.85 -3.16
CA VAL A 352 -17.83 -12.06 -3.10
C VAL A 352 -17.97 -11.19 -4.34
N ILE A 353 -16.90 -10.48 -4.70
CA ILE A 353 -16.88 -9.58 -5.86
C ILE A 353 -17.02 -10.37 -7.18
N LYS A 354 -16.33 -11.50 -7.30
CA LYS A 354 -16.38 -12.40 -8.47
C LYS A 354 -17.77 -12.98 -8.70
N VAL A 355 -18.45 -13.42 -7.63
CA VAL A 355 -19.83 -13.93 -7.69
C VAL A 355 -20.81 -12.82 -8.09
N GLY A 356 -20.56 -11.59 -7.65
CA GLY A 356 -21.25 -10.40 -8.13
C GLY A 356 -22.67 -10.17 -7.59
N LYS A 357 -23.18 -11.06 -6.72
CA LYS A 357 -24.51 -10.92 -6.09
C LYS A 357 -24.59 -9.86 -5.01
N VAL A 358 -23.48 -9.63 -4.29
CA VAL A 358 -23.40 -8.66 -3.19
C VAL A 358 -22.36 -7.60 -3.55
N ARG A 359 -22.84 -6.46 -4.02
CA ARG A 359 -22.00 -5.34 -4.46
C ARG A 359 -22.57 -4.04 -3.91
N THR A 360 -21.69 -3.19 -3.40
CA THR A 360 -22.02 -1.82 -3.00
C THR A 360 -22.28 -0.94 -4.22
N ARG A 361 -22.85 0.24 -3.98
CA ARG A 361 -23.33 1.15 -5.03
C ARG A 361 -22.24 1.63 -5.99
N ASP A 362 -21.03 1.87 -5.49
CA ASP A 362 -19.87 2.25 -6.30
C ASP A 362 -19.44 1.16 -7.28
N MET A 363 -19.71 -0.11 -6.98
CA MET A 363 -19.50 -1.25 -7.89
C MET A 363 -20.73 -1.60 -8.74
N GLY A 364 -21.72 -0.71 -8.80
CA GLY A 364 -22.96 -0.88 -9.57
C GLY A 364 -24.01 -1.79 -8.93
N GLY A 365 -23.87 -2.15 -7.65
CA GLY A 365 -24.86 -2.93 -6.90
C GLY A 365 -25.75 -2.07 -5.98
N TYR A 366 -26.49 -2.75 -5.10
CA TYR A 366 -27.41 -2.12 -4.13
C TYR A 366 -27.24 -2.66 -2.70
N SER A 367 -26.25 -3.53 -2.48
CA SER A 367 -25.99 -4.12 -1.17
C SER A 367 -25.39 -3.08 -0.22
N THR A 368 -25.74 -3.20 1.06
CA THR A 368 -25.17 -2.37 2.11
C THR A 368 -23.75 -2.83 2.47
N THR A 369 -23.02 -2.00 3.21
CA THR A 369 -21.72 -2.38 3.81
C THR A 369 -21.88 -3.63 4.66
N THR A 370 -22.95 -3.68 5.46
CA THR A 370 -23.29 -4.83 6.32
C THR A 370 -23.54 -6.11 5.51
N ASP A 371 -24.28 -6.03 4.40
CA ASP A 371 -24.52 -7.19 3.52
C ASP A 371 -23.20 -7.71 2.92
N PHE A 372 -22.32 -6.79 2.51
CA PHE A 372 -21.01 -7.13 2.00
C PHE A 372 -20.16 -7.85 3.05
N ILE A 373 -20.10 -7.32 4.28
CA ILE A 373 -19.38 -7.94 5.41
C ILE A 373 -19.91 -9.35 5.68
N LYS A 374 -21.23 -9.52 5.80
CA LYS A 374 -21.87 -10.84 6.01
C LYS A 374 -21.51 -11.82 4.90
N SER A 375 -21.52 -11.35 3.66
CA SER A 375 -21.15 -12.17 2.50
C SER A 375 -19.67 -12.56 2.53
N VAL A 376 -18.77 -11.67 2.96
CA VAL A 376 -17.34 -12.00 3.14
C VAL A 376 -17.16 -13.04 4.24
N ILE A 377 -17.81 -12.83 5.40
CA ILE A 377 -17.77 -13.77 6.53
C ILE A 377 -18.26 -15.16 6.11
N GLY A 378 -19.36 -15.25 5.36
CA GLY A 378 -19.88 -16.53 4.83
C GLY A 378 -18.96 -17.25 3.84
N HIS A 379 -17.92 -16.58 3.34
CA HIS A 379 -16.91 -17.16 2.45
C HIS A 379 -15.56 -17.44 3.14
N LEU A 380 -15.43 -17.15 4.43
CA LEU A 380 -14.25 -17.51 5.21
C LEU A 380 -14.22 -19.04 5.38
N GLN A 381 -13.33 -19.71 4.66
CA GLN A 381 -13.07 -21.14 4.84
C GLN A 381 -12.11 -21.32 6.01
N THR A 382 -12.63 -21.34 7.23
CA THR A 382 -11.80 -21.66 8.40
C THR A 382 -11.48 -23.15 8.36
N LYS A 383 -10.20 -23.52 8.53
CA LYS A 383 -9.79 -24.91 8.75
C LYS A 383 -10.56 -25.46 9.96
N GLY A 384 -11.61 -26.24 9.70
CA GLY A 384 -12.56 -26.72 10.72
C GLY A 384 -14.04 -26.57 10.36
N SER A 385 -14.37 -26.05 9.16
CA SER A 385 -15.74 -26.05 8.60
C SER A 385 -15.92 -27.06 7.48
#